data_AF-A0AAV6IZJ6-F1
#
_entry.id   AF-A0AAV6IZJ6-F1
#
_cell.length_a   1.000
_cell.length_b   1.000
_cell.length_c   1.000
_cell.angle_alpha   90.00
_cell.angle_beta   90.00
_cell.angle_gamma   90.00
#
_symmetry.space_group_name_H-M   'P 1'
#
loop_
_entity.id
_entity.type
_entity.pdbx_description
1 polymer ?
#
loop_
_entity_poly.entity_id
_entity_poly.type
_entity_poly.pdbx_seq_one_letter_code
_entity_poly.pdbx_strand_id
1 'polypeptide(L)'
;MLPEVPFERFRVGSQFFVLTRKHALLVIRDRRLWRKFKLPCLNTDSCYPEEHYFPTLLSMEDPNGCSQYTLTRVNWTDSVGGHPRTYKAPEISADLIYSLRESNSSYSYLFARKFSPDCLDPLMEIADKVILKD
;
A
#
# COMPACT_ATOMS: atom_id res chain seq x y z
N MET A 1 -1.08 33.17 -2.58
CA MET A 1 0.12 32.36 -2.26
C MET A 1 -0.01 31.05 -3.02
N LEU A 2 1.06 30.58 -3.69
CA LEU A 2 1.03 29.30 -4.42
C LEU A 2 1.07 28.11 -3.43
N PRO A 3 0.49 26.95 -3.78
CA PRO A 3 0.58 25.76 -2.94
C PRO A 3 2.02 25.25 -2.89
N GLU A 4 2.42 24.74 -1.72
CA GLU A 4 3.77 24.18 -1.51
C GLU A 4 4.02 22.87 -2.27
N VAL A 5 2.93 22.17 -2.60
CA VAL A 5 2.92 21.07 -3.56
C VAL A 5 2.02 21.50 -4.71
N PRO A 6 2.56 21.76 -5.92
CA PRO A 6 1.75 21.95 -7.10
C PRO A 6 0.88 20.71 -7.38
N PHE A 7 -0.32 20.91 -7.92
CA PHE A 7 -1.28 19.82 -8.12
C PHE A 7 -0.70 18.69 -8.98
N GLU A 8 0.06 19.03 -10.01
CA GLU A 8 0.76 18.11 -10.91
C GLU A 8 1.88 17.29 -10.24
N ARG A 9 2.31 17.66 -9.02
CA ARG A 9 3.25 16.91 -8.19
C ARG A 9 2.60 16.23 -7.00
N PHE A 10 1.31 16.49 -6.75
CA PHE A 10 0.56 15.78 -5.73
C PHE A 10 0.35 14.33 -6.18
N ARG A 11 0.63 13.38 -5.30
CA ARG A 11 0.55 11.94 -5.61
C ARG A 11 -0.38 11.25 -4.63
N VAL A 12 -0.99 10.18 -5.12
CA VAL A 12 -1.74 9.20 -4.34
C VAL A 12 -1.07 7.85 -4.55
N GLY A 13 -1.07 7.01 -3.52
CA GLY A 13 -0.49 5.68 -3.57
C GLY A 13 -1.07 4.78 -2.49
N SER A 14 -0.51 3.58 -2.38
CA SER A 14 -0.95 2.62 -1.37
C SER A 14 -0.59 3.07 0.05
N GLN A 15 -1.50 2.86 1.00
CA GLN A 15 -1.22 2.94 2.44
C GLN A 15 -0.13 1.94 2.88
N PHE A 16 0.05 0.86 2.12
CA PHE A 16 1.00 -0.20 2.39
C PHE A 16 2.20 -0.02 1.47
N PHE A 17 3.33 0.36 2.05
CA PHE A 17 4.58 0.59 1.35
C PHE A 17 5.76 0.10 2.19
N VAL A 18 6.92 -0.01 1.54
CA VAL A 18 8.17 -0.37 2.19
C VAL A 18 9.16 0.75 1.94
N LEU A 19 9.87 1.17 3.00
CA LEU A 19 10.92 2.18 2.89
C LEU A 19 12.28 1.55 3.09
N THR A 20 13.25 1.95 2.27
CA THR A 20 14.65 1.75 2.62
C THR A 20 15.01 2.61 3.84
N ARG A 21 16.09 2.26 4.53
CA ARG A 21 16.62 3.10 5.63
C ARG A 21 16.88 4.55 5.20
N LYS A 22 17.38 4.75 3.98
CA LYS A 22 17.63 6.09 3.40
C LYS A 22 16.33 6.89 3.31
N HIS A 23 15.28 6.31 2.75
CA HIS A 23 13.97 6.98 2.62
C HIS A 23 13.28 7.20 3.96
N ALA A 24 13.41 6.28 4.91
CA ALA A 24 12.88 6.46 6.26
C ALA A 24 13.51 7.68 6.97
N LEU A 25 14.83 7.87 6.85
CA LEU A 25 15.52 9.05 7.40
C LEU A 25 15.06 10.36 6.74
N LEU A 26 14.78 10.32 5.43
CA LEU A 26 14.25 11.46 4.69
C LEU A 26 12.87 11.86 5.25
N VAL A 27 11.96 10.90 5.42
CA VAL A 27 10.63 11.13 6.02
C VAL A 27 10.74 11.74 7.41
N ILE A 28 11.57 11.16 8.29
CA ILE A 28 11.70 11.64 9.68
C ILE A 28 12.21 13.08 9.75
N ARG A 29 13.09 13.46 8.80
CA ARG A 29 13.66 14.80 8.70
C ARG A 29 12.71 15.82 8.09
N ASP A 30 11.71 15.37 7.33
CA ASP A 30 10.79 16.29 6.69
C ASP A 30 10.00 17.10 7.73
N ARG A 31 10.04 18.41 7.53
CA ARG A 31 9.27 19.39 8.28
C ARG A 31 8.44 20.26 7.35
N ARG A 32 8.70 20.20 6.05
CA ARG A 32 8.11 21.07 5.04
C ARG A 32 6.69 20.59 4.74
N LEU A 33 6.57 19.37 4.23
CA LEU A 33 5.27 18.78 3.93
C LEU A 33 4.58 18.28 5.20
N TRP A 34 5.31 17.64 6.12
CA TRP A 34 4.73 17.08 7.34
C TRP A 34 3.94 18.10 8.17
N ARG A 35 4.38 19.37 8.23
CA ARG A 35 3.65 20.42 8.96
C ARG A 35 2.23 20.65 8.44
N LYS A 36 1.95 20.32 7.19
CA LYS A 36 0.62 20.40 6.57
C LYS A 36 -0.15 19.08 6.68
N PHE A 37 0.51 17.97 6.37
CA PHE A 37 -0.14 16.64 6.41
C PHE A 37 -0.52 16.18 7.82
N LYS A 38 0.11 16.72 8.87
CA LYS A 38 -0.27 16.43 10.26
C LYS A 38 -1.48 17.23 10.77
N LEU A 39 -1.96 18.20 10.00
CA LEU A 39 -3.11 19.00 10.40
C LEU A 39 -4.39 18.16 10.28
N PRO A 40 -5.42 18.47 11.10
CA PRO A 40 -6.71 17.81 10.95
C PRO A 40 -7.27 17.98 9.53
N CYS A 41 -7.88 16.92 9.03
CA CYS A 41 -8.60 16.92 7.78
C CYS A 41 -9.76 17.92 7.81
N LEU A 42 -9.92 18.73 6.77
CA LEU A 42 -11.08 19.61 6.61
C LEU A 42 -12.35 18.82 6.27
N ASN A 43 -12.20 17.78 5.45
CA ASN A 43 -13.23 16.79 5.14
C ASN A 43 -12.65 15.41 5.41
N THR A 44 -13.16 14.72 6.42
CA THR A 44 -12.69 13.40 6.84
C THR A 44 -13.02 12.30 5.84
N ASP A 45 -14.02 12.49 4.97
CA ASP A 45 -14.45 11.48 4.00
C ASP A 45 -13.56 11.45 2.76
N SER A 46 -12.71 12.46 2.58
CA SER A 46 -11.83 12.61 1.40
C SER A 46 -10.37 12.90 1.75
N CYS A 47 -9.98 12.70 3.00
CA CYS A 47 -8.65 13.03 3.49
C CYS A 47 -7.93 11.79 3.99
N TYR A 48 -7.02 11.30 3.15
CA TYR A 48 -6.21 10.11 3.38
C TYR A 48 -4.72 10.50 3.41
N PRO A 49 -4.23 11.23 4.44
CA PRO A 49 -2.88 11.74 4.47
C PRO A 49 -1.82 10.63 4.32
N GLU A 50 -2.10 9.43 4.81
CA GLU A 50 -1.25 8.26 4.67
C GLU A 50 -1.13 7.74 3.22
N GLU A 51 -2.13 7.98 2.36
CA GLU A 51 -2.09 7.65 0.93
C GLU A 51 -1.43 8.73 0.08
N HIS A 52 -1.26 9.94 0.63
CA HIS A 52 -0.77 11.09 -0.13
C HIS A 52 0.61 11.58 0.32
N TYR A 53 0.92 11.56 1.62
CA TYR A 53 2.13 12.14 2.18
C TYR A 53 3.39 11.47 1.64
N PHE A 54 3.50 10.15 1.81
CA PHE A 54 4.70 9.41 1.39
C PHE A 54 4.90 9.43 -0.13
N PRO A 55 3.87 9.15 -0.96
CA PRO A 55 4.05 9.21 -2.42
C PRO A 55 4.41 10.61 -2.92
N THR A 56 3.83 11.66 -2.33
CA THR A 56 4.14 13.04 -2.70
C THR A 56 5.56 13.41 -2.30
N LEU A 57 5.95 13.18 -1.05
CA LEU A 57 7.30 13.51 -0.58
C LEU A 57 8.36 12.74 -1.38
N LEU A 58 8.22 11.42 -1.49
CA LEU A 58 9.27 10.58 -2.08
C LEU A 58 9.40 10.78 -3.60
N SER A 59 8.30 11.00 -4.32
CA SER A 59 8.37 11.30 -5.77
C SER A 59 9.02 12.64 -6.08
N MET A 60 8.96 13.60 -5.15
CA MET A 60 9.61 14.91 -5.30
C MET A 60 11.10 14.86 -4.92
N GLU A 61 11.45 14.10 -3.89
CA GLU A 61 12.80 14.13 -3.31
C GLU A 61 13.74 13.03 -3.87
N ASP A 62 13.21 11.89 -4.33
CA ASP A 62 14.01 10.79 -4.91
C ASP A 62 13.26 10.05 -6.04
N PRO A 63 12.99 10.71 -7.18
CA PRO A 63 12.17 10.15 -8.26
C PRO A 63 12.75 8.88 -8.88
N ASN A 64 14.07 8.75 -8.92
CA ASN A 64 14.77 7.58 -9.48
C ASN A 64 15.10 6.51 -8.42
N GLY A 65 14.97 6.84 -7.14
CA GLY A 65 15.18 5.89 -6.04
C GLY A 65 13.90 5.19 -5.58
N CYS A 66 12.75 5.51 -6.17
CA CYS A 66 11.46 4.91 -5.85
C CYS A 66 10.99 4.00 -7.00
N SER A 67 10.60 2.76 -6.67
CA SER A 67 10.07 1.80 -7.67
C SER A 67 8.69 2.17 -8.20
N GLN A 68 7.99 3.11 -7.55
CA GLN A 68 6.58 3.44 -7.81
C GLN A 68 5.66 2.20 -7.73
N TYR A 69 6.09 1.17 -6.99
CA TYR A 69 5.44 -0.12 -6.86
C TYR A 69 5.33 -0.52 -5.39
N THR A 70 4.21 -1.14 -5.00
CA THR A 70 4.00 -1.71 -3.66
C THR A 70 4.10 -3.22 -3.70
N LEU A 71 4.71 -3.81 -2.67
CA LEU A 71 4.80 -5.27 -2.51
C LEU A 71 3.50 -5.90 -2.00
N THR A 72 2.43 -5.12 -1.81
CA THR A 72 1.13 -5.60 -1.32
C THR A 72 0.12 -5.72 -2.45
N ARG A 73 -0.30 -6.94 -2.77
CA ARG A 73 -1.40 -7.24 -3.69
C ARG A 73 -2.72 -6.81 -3.05
N VAL A 74 -3.52 -6.06 -3.80
CA VAL A 74 -4.86 -5.62 -3.40
C VAL A 74 -5.83 -5.93 -4.52
N ASN A 75 -6.94 -6.57 -4.18
CA ASN A 75 -8.03 -6.80 -5.13
C ASN A 75 -9.09 -5.70 -4.99
N TRP A 76 -9.22 -4.87 -6.02
CA TRP A 76 -10.18 -3.75 -6.06
C TRP A 76 -11.49 -4.09 -6.76
N THR A 77 -11.67 -5.32 -7.24
CA THR A 77 -12.95 -5.78 -7.81
C THR A 77 -14.04 -5.69 -6.75
N ASP A 78 -15.22 -5.19 -7.12
CA ASP A 78 -16.36 -4.99 -6.21
C ASP A 78 -16.05 -4.08 -5.00
N SER A 79 -15.15 -3.11 -5.17
CA SER A 79 -14.81 -2.14 -4.13
C SER A 79 -16.04 -1.36 -3.65
N VAL A 80 -16.23 -1.29 -2.33
CA VAL A 80 -17.33 -0.57 -1.68
C VAL A 80 -16.76 0.49 -0.74
N GLY A 81 -17.15 1.75 -0.91
CA GLY A 81 -16.75 2.83 0.00
C GLY A 81 -15.23 3.05 0.10
N GLY A 82 -14.48 2.80 -0.98
CA GLY A 82 -13.02 2.90 -0.97
C GLY A 82 -12.30 1.73 -0.30
N HIS A 83 -13.01 0.64 0.01
CA HIS A 83 -12.41 -0.57 0.57
C HIS A 83 -12.23 -1.66 -0.49
N PRO A 84 -11.06 -2.32 -0.54
CA PRO A 84 -10.84 -3.43 -1.45
C PRO A 84 -11.64 -4.66 -1.04
N ARG A 85 -11.77 -5.62 -1.97
CA ARG A 85 -12.41 -6.90 -1.75
C ARG A 85 -11.81 -7.61 -0.53
N THR A 86 -12.68 -8.25 0.25
CA THR A 86 -12.31 -9.10 1.37
C THR A 86 -12.52 -10.57 1.01
N TYR A 87 -11.44 -11.33 0.88
CA TYR A 87 -11.47 -12.79 0.76
C TYR A 87 -12.00 -13.43 2.03
N LYS A 88 -12.83 -14.47 1.89
CA LYS A 88 -13.43 -15.26 2.96
C LYS A 88 -12.79 -16.64 3.08
N ALA A 89 -13.00 -17.32 4.21
CA ALA A 89 -12.41 -18.63 4.47
C ALA A 89 -12.63 -19.67 3.34
N PRO A 90 -13.82 -19.76 2.70
CA PRO A 90 -14.05 -20.73 1.62
C PRO A 90 -13.27 -20.43 0.33
N GLU A 91 -12.73 -19.22 0.17
CA GLU A 91 -11.92 -18.85 -1.00
C GLU A 91 -10.44 -19.25 -0.83
N ILE A 92 -10.01 -19.57 0.39
CA ILE A 92 -8.61 -19.90 0.68
C ILE A 92 -8.24 -21.23 0.02
N SER A 93 -7.28 -21.15 -0.89
CA SER A 93 -6.80 -22.28 -1.69
C SER A 93 -5.37 -22.01 -2.17
N ALA A 94 -4.67 -23.06 -2.58
CA ALA A 94 -3.34 -22.91 -3.16
C ALA A 94 -3.38 -22.04 -4.43
N ASP A 95 -4.39 -22.25 -5.29
CA ASP A 95 -4.59 -21.48 -6.52
C ASP A 95 -4.79 -19.99 -6.24
N LEU A 96 -5.56 -19.64 -5.21
CA LEU A 96 -5.69 -18.26 -4.78
C LEU A 96 -4.31 -17.68 -4.40
N ILE A 97 -3.53 -18.37 -3.56
CA ILE A 97 -2.20 -17.89 -3.15
C ILE A 97 -1.27 -17.70 -4.35
N TYR A 98 -1.25 -18.64 -5.31
CA TYR A 98 -0.44 -18.50 -6.52
C TYR A 98 -0.87 -17.30 -7.37
N SER A 99 -2.18 -17.12 -7.58
CA SER A 99 -2.70 -15.97 -8.33
C SER A 99 -2.39 -14.62 -7.66
N LEU A 100 -2.32 -14.57 -6.33
CA LEU A 100 -1.97 -13.36 -5.58
C LEU A 100 -0.48 -12.98 -5.73
N ARG A 101 0.39 -13.93 -6.09
CA ARG A 101 1.82 -13.66 -6.35
C ARG A 101 2.05 -13.06 -7.73
N GLU A 102 1.12 -13.25 -8.67
CA GLU A 102 1.25 -12.75 -10.04
C GLU A 102 1.28 -11.22 -10.08
N SER A 103 2.26 -10.68 -10.80
CA SER A 103 2.53 -9.26 -10.95
C SER A 103 2.82 -8.92 -12.40
N ASN A 104 2.29 -7.79 -12.87
CA ASN A 104 2.63 -7.23 -14.18
C ASN A 104 3.92 -6.38 -14.13
N SER A 105 4.59 -6.33 -12.99
CA SER A 105 5.87 -5.65 -12.79
C SER A 105 7.01 -6.67 -12.76
N SER A 106 8.26 -6.18 -12.89
CA SER A 106 9.44 -7.00 -12.60
C SER A 106 9.56 -7.40 -11.12
N TYR A 107 8.75 -6.81 -10.24
CA TYR A 107 8.67 -7.15 -8.82
C TYR A 107 7.47 -8.05 -8.53
N SER A 108 7.67 -9.09 -7.72
CA SER A 108 6.60 -9.91 -7.15
C SER A 108 5.91 -9.21 -5.98
N TYR A 109 4.67 -9.61 -5.69
CA TYR A 109 4.02 -9.28 -4.43
C TYR A 109 4.53 -10.19 -3.31
N LEU A 110 4.78 -9.61 -2.13
CA LEU A 110 5.15 -10.34 -0.90
C LEU A 110 4.01 -10.40 0.11
N PHE A 111 3.06 -9.47 0.03
CA PHE A 111 1.92 -9.37 0.91
C PHE A 111 0.63 -9.33 0.11
N ALA A 112 -0.50 -9.71 0.71
CA ALA A 112 -1.81 -9.55 0.12
C ALA A 112 -2.84 -9.08 1.14
N ARG A 113 -3.85 -8.35 0.69
CA ARG A 113 -5.04 -7.98 1.48
C ARG A 113 -6.28 -7.87 0.57
N LYS A 114 -7.49 -7.99 1.09
CA LYS A 114 -7.89 -8.14 2.50
C LYS A 114 -8.46 -9.53 2.75
N PHE A 115 -8.16 -10.10 3.91
CA PHE A 115 -8.73 -11.38 4.36
C PHE A 115 -9.61 -11.12 5.57
N SER A 116 -10.73 -11.83 5.69
CA SER A 116 -11.53 -11.80 6.93
C SER A 116 -10.87 -12.63 8.04
N PRO A 117 -11.22 -12.38 9.32
CA PRO A 117 -10.56 -13.06 10.45
C PRO A 117 -10.65 -14.59 10.43
N ASP A 118 -11.75 -15.13 9.90
CA ASP A 118 -12.00 -16.58 9.70
C ASP A 118 -11.07 -17.21 8.65
N CYS A 119 -10.30 -16.43 7.90
CA CYS A 119 -9.28 -16.97 7.00
C CYS A 119 -8.02 -17.46 7.74
N LEU A 120 -7.85 -17.16 9.04
CA LEU A 120 -6.62 -17.51 9.77
C LEU A 120 -6.32 -19.01 9.71
N ASP A 121 -7.25 -19.85 10.16
CA ASP A 121 -7.06 -21.29 10.22
C ASP A 121 -6.76 -21.91 8.84
N PRO A 122 -7.54 -21.68 7.77
CA PRO A 122 -7.24 -22.25 6.46
C PRO A 122 -5.93 -21.70 5.85
N LEU A 123 -5.54 -20.45 6.14
CA LEU A 123 -4.23 -19.93 5.73
C LEU A 123 -3.09 -20.67 6.46
N MET A 124 -3.24 -20.94 7.75
CA MET A 124 -2.25 -21.69 8.53
C MET A 124 -2.15 -23.15 8.08
N GLU A 125 -3.27 -23.79 7.70
CA GLU A 125 -3.27 -25.17 7.18
C GLU A 125 -2.45 -25.35 5.90
N ILE A 126 -2.37 -24.32 5.05
CA ILE A 126 -1.60 -24.34 3.81
C ILE A 126 -0.25 -23.62 3.91
N ALA A 127 0.10 -23.07 5.08
CA ALA A 127 1.25 -22.19 5.24
C ALA A 127 2.55 -22.86 4.80
N ASP A 128 2.93 -23.98 5.40
CA ASP A 128 4.20 -24.67 5.12
C ASP A 128 4.23 -25.32 3.72
N LYS A 129 3.07 -25.65 3.16
CA LYS A 129 2.96 -26.38 1.90
C LYS A 129 2.88 -25.46 0.68
N VAL A 130 2.40 -24.22 0.86
CA VAL A 130 2.09 -23.28 -0.22
C VAL A 130 2.68 -21.90 0.05
N ILE A 131 2.34 -21.28 1.18
CA ILE A 131 2.66 -19.87 1.43
C ILE A 131 4.16 -19.66 1.68
N LEU A 132 4.75 -20.51 2.51
CA LEU A 132 6.16 -20.47 2.94
C LEU A 132 7.04 -21.45 2.14
N LYS A 133 6.46 -22.09 1.12
CA LYS A 133 7.18 -22.96 0.22
C LYS A 133 7.68 -22.14 -0.96
N ASP A 134 9.00 -21.93 -0.99
CA ASP A 134 9.74 -21.36 -2.11
C ASP A 134 9.96 -22.41 -3.21
#